data_AF-A0A093PGC1-F1
#
_entry.id   AF-A0A093PGC1-F1
#
_cell.length_a   1.000
_cell.length_b   1.000
_cell.length_c   1.000
_cell.angle_alpha   90.00
_cell.angle_beta   90.00
_cell.angle_gamma   90.00
#
_symmetry.space_group_name_H-M   'P 1'
#
loop_
_entity.id
_entity.type
_entity.pdbx_description
1 polymer ?
#
loop_
_entity_poly.entity_id
_entity_poly.type
_entity_poly.pdbx_seq_one_letter_code
_entity_poly.pdbx_strand_id
1 'polypeptide(L)'
;AKLDIAFGTHHTKMMLLLYEEGLRVVIHTSNLIAEDWHQKTQGIWLSPLYPRLPQGTTGSAGESETNFKSDLISYLMAYNSPTLKEWIDLIQEHDLSETRVYLLGSTPGRYQGSDKEKWGHLRLRKLLKEHASPIAAQESWPVVGQFSSIGSMGADGSKWLCSEFQESLVAAGSSVTSLLKCDVPIHLVYPTVNNVRQSLEGYPAGGSLPYSIQTAQKQLWLHSYFHKWSAEISGRSHAIPHIKTYMRPSPDFQKIAWFLVTSANLSKAAWGALEKNGTQLMIRSYELGVLFLPSAFGLEKGYFHVRGKMLSESNDSATYFPVPYDLPPEQYGSKDQPWIWNIPYTNAPDTHGNMWVPS
;
A
#
# COMPACT_ATOMS: atom_id res chain seq x y z
N ALA A 1 -13.71 -16.74 1.31
CA ALA A 1 -13.71 -15.61 0.35
C ALA A 1 -14.04 -16.15 -1.04
N LYS A 2 -14.85 -15.45 -1.85
CA LYS A 2 -15.18 -15.88 -3.21
C LYS A 2 -14.25 -15.18 -4.21
N LEU A 3 -13.60 -15.93 -5.09
CA LEU A 3 -12.71 -15.40 -6.13
C LEU A 3 -13.27 -15.74 -7.52
N ASP A 4 -14.45 -15.19 -7.81
CA ASP A 4 -15.22 -15.52 -9.01
C ASP A 4 -14.63 -14.90 -10.30
N ILE A 5 -13.66 -13.99 -10.16
CA ILE A 5 -12.90 -13.40 -11.26
C ILE A 5 -11.53 -14.09 -11.35
N ALA A 6 -11.22 -14.66 -12.52
CA ALA A 6 -9.97 -15.37 -12.76
C ALA A 6 -8.73 -14.54 -12.39
N PHE A 7 -7.70 -15.23 -11.89
CA PHE A 7 -6.43 -14.64 -11.44
C PHE A 7 -6.56 -13.65 -10.27
N GLY A 8 -7.65 -13.76 -9.50
CA GLY A 8 -7.81 -13.08 -8.22
C GLY A 8 -7.00 -13.75 -7.10
N THR A 9 -6.70 -12.99 -6.06
CA THR A 9 -6.02 -13.49 -4.85
C THR A 9 -6.67 -12.88 -3.61
N HIS A 10 -6.79 -13.67 -2.55
CA HIS A 10 -7.11 -13.13 -1.23
C HIS A 10 -5.81 -12.71 -0.54
N HIS A 11 -5.45 -11.43 -0.65
CA HIS A 11 -4.12 -10.96 -0.29
C HIS A 11 -4.11 -10.07 0.98
N THR A 12 -5.29 -9.72 1.48
CA THR A 12 -5.50 -9.02 2.75
C THR A 12 -4.91 -9.78 3.93
N LYS A 13 -4.28 -9.02 4.82
CA LYS A 13 -3.62 -9.50 6.04
C LYS A 13 -4.10 -8.62 7.19
N MET A 14 -5.06 -9.18 7.93
CA MET A 14 -5.75 -8.48 8.99
C MET A 14 -6.04 -9.44 10.14
N MET A 15 -5.93 -8.96 11.36
CA MET A 15 -6.38 -9.64 12.56
C MET A 15 -7.51 -8.83 13.19
N LEU A 16 -8.60 -9.52 13.53
CA LEU A 16 -9.65 -9.00 14.42
C LEU A 16 -9.49 -9.73 15.75
N LEU A 17 -9.22 -8.98 16.80
CA LEU A 17 -8.82 -9.52 18.10
C LEU A 17 -9.81 -9.03 19.15
N LEU A 18 -10.69 -9.93 19.59
CA LEU A 18 -11.67 -9.67 20.65
C LEU A 18 -11.06 -10.05 22.00
N TYR A 19 -11.17 -9.16 22.97
CA TYR A 19 -10.73 -9.31 24.35
C TYR A 19 -11.89 -9.08 25.31
N GLU A 20 -11.66 -9.34 26.60
CA GLU A 20 -12.60 -8.93 27.65
C GLU A 20 -12.69 -7.40 27.74
N GLU A 21 -11.57 -6.71 27.54
CA GLU A 21 -11.44 -5.25 27.65
C GLU A 21 -11.89 -4.49 26.39
N GLY A 22 -12.07 -5.17 25.26
CA GLY A 22 -12.48 -4.53 24.01
C GLY A 22 -12.08 -5.26 22.73
N LEU A 23 -11.96 -4.53 21.64
CA LEU A 23 -11.62 -5.03 20.30
C LEU A 23 -10.35 -4.33 19.78
N ARG A 24 -9.50 -5.07 19.07
CA ARG A 24 -8.39 -4.49 18.30
C ARG A 24 -8.42 -4.99 16.86
N VAL A 25 -8.09 -4.09 15.94
CA VAL A 25 -7.85 -4.38 14.54
C VAL A 25 -6.38 -4.19 14.24
N VAL A 26 -5.77 -5.19 13.59
CA VAL A 26 -4.39 -5.12 13.11
C VAL A 26 -4.41 -5.29 11.60
N ILE A 27 -3.88 -4.33 10.85
CA ILE A 27 -3.71 -4.44 9.40
C ILE A 27 -2.21 -4.45 9.12
N HIS A 28 -1.72 -5.50 8.46
CA HIS A 28 -0.28 -5.74 8.31
C HIS A 28 0.08 -6.31 6.93
N THR A 29 1.37 -6.59 6.69
CA THR A 29 1.85 -7.07 5.37
C THR A 29 2.43 -8.47 5.37
N SER A 30 2.61 -9.09 6.53
CA SER A 30 3.14 -10.46 6.68
C SER A 30 2.09 -11.55 6.43
N ASN A 31 2.47 -12.62 5.72
CA ASN A 31 1.78 -13.90 5.79
C ASN A 31 2.00 -14.56 7.16
N LEU A 32 1.18 -15.55 7.52
CA LEU A 32 1.29 -16.27 8.82
C LEU A 32 2.22 -17.48 8.72
N ILE A 33 3.46 -17.25 8.30
CA ILE A 33 4.56 -18.24 8.24
C ILE A 33 5.83 -17.62 8.84
N ALA A 34 6.70 -18.42 9.44
CA ALA A 34 7.85 -17.92 10.20
C ALA A 34 8.78 -17.01 9.38
N GLU A 35 8.98 -17.34 8.11
CA GLU A 35 9.86 -16.64 7.17
C GLU A 35 9.43 -15.18 6.98
N ASP A 36 8.12 -14.91 6.96
CA ASP A 36 7.58 -13.56 6.77
C ASP A 36 7.75 -12.67 8.01
N TRP A 37 8.08 -13.24 9.18
CA TRP A 37 8.35 -12.52 10.43
C TRP A 37 9.82 -12.58 10.85
N HIS A 38 10.67 -13.28 10.09
CA HIS A 38 12.06 -13.52 10.48
C HIS A 38 13.00 -12.39 10.04
N GLN A 39 13.25 -12.26 8.74
CA GLN A 39 14.31 -11.40 8.19
C GLN A 39 13.81 -10.44 7.08
N LYS A 40 12.49 -10.20 7.03
CA LYS A 40 11.86 -9.31 6.05
C LYS A 40 11.50 -7.96 6.65
N THR A 41 11.43 -6.94 5.79
CA THR A 41 10.79 -5.68 6.17
C THR A 41 9.29 -5.78 5.94
N GLN A 42 8.52 -5.70 7.04
CA GLN A 42 7.05 -5.74 7.06
C GLN A 42 6.51 -4.47 7.72
N GLY A 43 5.24 -4.16 7.44
CA GLY A 43 4.50 -3.06 8.05
C GLY A 43 3.34 -3.57 8.89
N ILE A 44 3.08 -2.88 10.00
CA ILE A 44 1.95 -3.15 10.90
C ILE A 44 1.32 -1.81 11.27
N TRP A 45 0.02 -1.69 11.06
CA TRP A 45 -0.80 -0.70 11.74
C TRP A 45 -1.57 -1.40 12.87
N LEU A 46 -1.46 -0.82 14.07
CA LEU A 46 -2.19 -1.26 15.25
C LEU A 46 -3.27 -0.22 15.56
N SER A 47 -4.52 -0.66 15.63
CA SER A 47 -5.57 0.19 16.16
C SER A 47 -5.38 0.48 17.65
N PRO A 48 -6.04 1.51 18.19
CA PRO A 48 -6.34 1.59 19.62
C PRO A 48 -7.07 0.34 20.13
N LEU A 49 -7.18 0.21 21.45
CA LEU A 49 -8.14 -0.72 22.04
C LEU A 49 -9.51 -0.05 21.98
N TYR A 50 -10.44 -0.65 21.24
CA TYR A 50 -11.80 -0.15 21.09
C TYR A 50 -12.66 -0.69 22.23
N PRO A 51 -13.20 0.16 23.11
CA PRO A 51 -14.08 -0.31 24.18
C PRO A 51 -15.43 -0.76 23.63
N ARG A 52 -16.15 -1.59 24.39
CA ARG A 52 -17.56 -1.90 24.09
C ARG A 52 -18.42 -0.66 24.30
N LEU A 53 -19.39 -0.46 23.41
CA LEU A 53 -20.44 0.54 23.57
C LEU A 53 -21.43 0.10 24.67
N PRO A 54 -22.09 1.07 25.34
CA PRO A 54 -23.18 0.76 26.27
C PRO A 54 -24.31 -0.03 25.58
N GLN A 55 -25.03 -0.86 26.34
CA GLN A 55 -26.21 -1.56 25.82
C GLN A 55 -27.30 -0.57 25.38
N GLY A 56 -27.97 -0.88 24.26
CA GLY A 56 -29.04 -0.04 23.71
C GLY A 56 -28.56 1.14 22.84
N THR A 57 -27.26 1.27 22.61
CA THR A 57 -26.70 2.28 21.71
C THR A 57 -27.08 1.98 20.25
N THR A 58 -27.47 3.00 19.48
CA THR A 58 -28.03 2.84 18.13
C THR A 58 -27.01 3.09 17.02
N GLY A 59 -27.26 2.47 15.86
CA GLY A 59 -26.84 2.92 14.53
C GLY A 59 -25.36 3.30 14.37
N SER A 60 -25.10 4.61 14.31
CA SER A 60 -23.82 5.22 13.95
C SER A 60 -22.88 5.47 15.13
N ALA A 61 -23.22 5.01 16.33
CA ALA A 61 -22.38 5.24 17.50
C ALA A 61 -21.01 4.57 17.36
N GLY A 62 -19.99 5.24 17.91
CA GLY A 62 -18.61 4.78 17.85
C GLY A 62 -17.99 4.84 16.45
N GLU A 63 -18.51 5.69 15.57
CA GLU A 63 -17.87 6.00 14.29
C GLU A 63 -16.79 7.07 14.47
N SER A 64 -15.73 6.96 13.67
CA SER A 64 -14.61 7.91 13.62
C SER A 64 -14.83 9.00 12.58
N GLU A 65 -14.09 10.10 12.68
CA GLU A 65 -14.05 11.15 11.65
C GLU A 65 -13.58 10.65 10.27
N THR A 66 -12.95 9.47 10.24
CA THR A 66 -12.43 8.84 9.03
C THR A 66 -13.38 7.80 8.42
N ASN A 67 -14.59 7.64 8.98
CA ASN A 67 -15.58 6.63 8.59
C ASN A 67 -15.06 5.18 8.67
N PHE A 68 -14.00 4.94 9.44
CA PHE A 68 -13.32 3.65 9.48
C PHE A 68 -14.24 2.49 9.89
N LYS A 69 -15.16 2.69 10.84
CA LYS A 69 -16.07 1.63 11.30
C LYS A 69 -17.00 1.18 10.17
N SER A 70 -17.65 2.13 9.52
CA SER A 70 -18.54 1.87 8.38
C SER A 70 -17.79 1.27 7.18
N ASP A 71 -16.56 1.75 6.91
CA ASP A 71 -15.74 1.22 5.82
C ASP A 71 -15.29 -0.22 6.10
N LEU A 72 -14.89 -0.54 7.33
CA LEU A 72 -14.49 -1.88 7.73
C LEU A 72 -15.66 -2.85 7.65
N ILE A 73 -16.84 -2.45 8.14
CA ILE A 73 -18.07 -3.23 7.99
C ILE A 73 -18.38 -3.45 6.50
N SER A 74 -18.29 -2.42 5.66
CA SER A 74 -18.51 -2.52 4.22
C SER A 74 -17.54 -3.49 3.54
N TYR A 75 -16.28 -3.47 3.96
CA TYR A 75 -15.25 -4.40 3.48
C TYR A 75 -15.57 -5.86 3.86
N LEU A 76 -15.95 -6.12 5.10
CA LEU A 76 -16.32 -7.47 5.55
C LEU A 76 -17.61 -7.96 4.90
N MET A 77 -18.60 -7.08 4.72
CA MET A 77 -19.87 -7.41 4.07
C MET A 77 -19.69 -7.88 2.62
N ALA A 78 -18.68 -7.38 1.91
CA ALA A 78 -18.38 -7.76 0.53
C ALA A 78 -17.96 -9.24 0.37
N TYR A 79 -17.63 -9.93 1.46
CA TYR A 79 -17.37 -11.38 1.43
C TYR A 79 -18.65 -12.22 1.35
N ASN A 80 -19.80 -11.66 1.73
CA ASN A 80 -21.08 -12.36 1.84
C ASN A 80 -20.94 -13.70 2.61
N SER A 81 -20.37 -13.62 3.81
CA SER A 81 -20.01 -14.77 4.65
C SER A 81 -20.74 -14.68 6.01
N PRO A 82 -21.48 -15.73 6.43
CA PRO A 82 -22.11 -15.77 7.75
C PRO A 82 -21.11 -15.63 8.91
N THR A 83 -19.94 -16.26 8.82
CA THR A 83 -18.90 -16.15 9.84
C THR A 83 -18.38 -14.72 9.98
N LEU A 84 -18.24 -13.98 8.87
CA LEU A 84 -17.84 -12.57 8.94
C LEU A 84 -18.97 -11.66 9.40
N LYS A 85 -20.23 -12.09 9.29
CA LYS A 85 -21.37 -11.37 9.86
C LYS A 85 -21.30 -11.33 11.39
N GLU A 86 -20.88 -12.40 12.04
CA GLU A 86 -20.63 -12.41 13.50
C GLU A 86 -19.57 -11.37 13.89
N TRP A 87 -18.48 -11.26 13.13
CA TRP A 87 -17.47 -10.23 13.36
C TRP A 87 -17.98 -8.81 13.10
N ILE A 88 -18.85 -8.62 12.10
CA ILE A 88 -19.52 -7.34 11.86
C ILE A 88 -20.37 -6.94 13.05
N ASP A 89 -21.12 -7.87 13.64
CA ASP A 89 -21.95 -7.61 14.82
C ASP A 89 -21.09 -7.21 16.03
N LEU A 90 -19.98 -7.92 16.24
CA LEU A 90 -18.99 -7.52 17.24
C LEU A 90 -18.43 -6.11 16.97
N ILE A 91 -18.06 -5.77 15.73
CA ILE A 91 -17.57 -4.42 15.40
C ILE A 91 -18.66 -3.36 15.66
N GLN A 92 -19.92 -3.67 15.37
CA GLN A 92 -21.04 -2.76 15.64
C GLN A 92 -21.17 -2.44 17.13
N GLU A 93 -20.90 -3.40 18.01
CA GLU A 93 -20.91 -3.26 19.47
C GLU A 93 -19.73 -2.47 20.06
N HIS A 94 -18.72 -2.09 19.27
CA HIS A 94 -17.52 -1.41 19.79
C HIS A 94 -17.39 0.04 19.31
N ASP A 95 -16.74 0.85 20.13
CA ASP A 95 -16.44 2.25 19.83
C ASP A 95 -15.10 2.37 19.09
N LEU A 96 -15.17 2.70 17.80
CA LEU A 96 -14.01 2.88 16.92
C LEU A 96 -13.71 4.36 16.66
N SER A 97 -14.31 5.30 17.41
CA SER A 97 -14.25 6.75 17.16
C SER A 97 -12.84 7.33 17.16
N GLU A 98 -11.93 6.77 17.97
CA GLU A 98 -10.52 7.17 18.04
C GLU A 98 -9.67 6.82 16.80
N THR A 99 -10.27 6.23 15.76
CA THR A 99 -9.54 5.86 14.55
C THR A 99 -9.24 7.07 13.67
N ARG A 100 -7.94 7.34 13.45
CA ARG A 100 -7.44 8.49 12.68
C ARG A 100 -6.89 8.15 11.29
N VAL A 101 -7.12 6.93 10.82
CA VAL A 101 -6.67 6.47 9.50
C VAL A 101 -7.87 6.09 8.65
N TYR A 102 -7.79 6.36 7.34
CA TYR A 102 -8.84 5.94 6.41
C TYR A 102 -8.58 4.51 5.94
N LEU A 103 -9.65 3.70 5.86
CA LEU A 103 -9.55 2.37 5.31
C LEU A 103 -9.52 2.42 3.77
N LEU A 104 -8.59 1.70 3.18
CA LEU A 104 -8.49 1.53 1.72
C LEU A 104 -8.50 0.04 1.41
N GLY A 105 -9.63 -0.44 0.93
CA GLY A 105 -9.82 -1.84 0.53
C GLY A 105 -9.92 -2.02 -0.98
N SER A 106 -9.69 -3.26 -1.40
CA SER A 106 -10.12 -3.79 -2.69
C SER A 106 -10.91 -5.06 -2.46
N THR A 107 -12.01 -5.23 -3.19
CA THR A 107 -12.76 -6.50 -3.22
C THR A 107 -12.99 -6.89 -4.68
N PRO A 108 -13.04 -8.20 -5.01
CA PRO A 108 -13.25 -8.64 -6.39
C PRO A 108 -14.63 -8.23 -6.89
N GLY A 109 -14.68 -7.60 -8.07
CA GLY A 109 -15.93 -7.14 -8.63
C GLY A 109 -15.78 -6.25 -9.84
N ARG A 110 -16.92 -5.85 -10.39
CA ARG A 110 -17.06 -4.85 -11.46
C ARG A 110 -18.00 -3.76 -10.98
N TYR A 111 -17.43 -2.63 -10.61
CA TYR A 111 -18.14 -1.52 -9.97
C TYR A 111 -18.48 -0.45 -11.00
N GLN A 112 -19.67 0.14 -10.90
CA GLN A 112 -20.19 1.17 -11.81
C GLN A 112 -20.77 2.33 -11.00
N GLY A 113 -21.02 3.48 -11.64
CA GLY A 113 -21.57 4.66 -10.95
C GLY A 113 -20.71 5.10 -9.76
N SER A 114 -21.35 5.41 -8.64
CA SER A 114 -20.68 5.79 -7.38
C SER A 114 -19.92 4.64 -6.72
N ASP A 115 -20.27 3.38 -7.01
CA ASP A 115 -19.59 2.21 -6.43
C ASP A 115 -18.14 2.08 -6.90
N LYS A 116 -17.78 2.72 -8.02
CA LYS A 116 -16.40 2.78 -8.51
C LYS A 116 -15.43 3.33 -7.46
N GLU A 117 -15.88 4.27 -6.63
CA GLU A 117 -15.04 4.96 -5.64
C GLU A 117 -15.03 4.26 -4.27
N LYS A 118 -15.67 3.09 -4.15
CA LYS A 118 -15.63 2.29 -2.92
C LYS A 118 -14.30 1.55 -2.73
N TRP A 119 -13.62 1.21 -3.83
CA TRP A 119 -12.49 0.28 -3.80
C TRP A 119 -11.30 0.74 -4.65
N GLY A 120 -10.13 0.16 -4.36
CA GLY A 120 -8.94 0.27 -5.20
C GLY A 120 -8.44 1.71 -5.38
N HIS A 121 -7.89 2.00 -6.56
CA HIS A 121 -7.23 3.29 -6.80
C HIS A 121 -8.24 4.45 -6.86
N LEU A 122 -9.51 4.19 -7.21
CA LEU A 122 -10.55 5.21 -7.19
C LEU A 122 -11.02 5.55 -5.78
N ARG A 123 -10.96 4.60 -4.82
CA ARG A 123 -11.13 4.92 -3.39
C ARG A 123 -10.03 5.87 -2.91
N LEU A 124 -8.78 5.59 -3.24
CA LEU A 124 -7.66 6.50 -2.93
C LEU A 124 -7.91 7.89 -3.52
N ARG A 125 -8.26 7.95 -4.81
CA ARG A 125 -8.55 9.21 -5.53
C ARG A 125 -9.63 10.02 -4.81
N LYS A 126 -10.72 9.37 -4.38
CA LYS A 126 -11.81 10.00 -3.64
C LYS A 126 -11.32 10.57 -2.31
N LEU A 127 -10.65 9.76 -1.50
CA LEU A 127 -10.13 10.17 -0.20
C LEU A 127 -9.17 11.37 -0.32
N LEU A 128 -8.30 11.37 -1.31
CA LEU A 128 -7.37 12.48 -1.55
C LEU A 128 -8.07 13.76 -2.02
N LYS A 129 -9.14 13.66 -2.82
CA LYS A 129 -9.94 14.82 -3.23
C LYS A 129 -10.72 15.44 -2.07
N GLU A 130 -11.28 14.59 -1.22
CA GLU A 130 -12.19 15.01 -0.14
C GLU A 130 -11.43 15.48 1.12
N HIS A 131 -10.28 14.87 1.42
CA HIS A 131 -9.64 15.02 2.72
C HIS A 131 -8.18 15.47 2.68
N ALA A 132 -7.50 15.48 1.53
CA ALA A 132 -6.16 16.04 1.46
C ALA A 132 -6.22 17.58 1.39
N SER A 133 -5.44 18.24 2.25
CA SER A 133 -5.33 19.70 2.23
C SER A 133 -4.57 20.18 0.99
N PRO A 134 -4.93 21.33 0.39
CA PRO A 134 -4.15 21.93 -0.69
C PRO A 134 -2.76 22.33 -0.20
N ILE A 135 -1.71 21.90 -0.89
CA ILE A 135 -0.33 22.32 -0.63
C ILE A 135 0.16 23.17 -1.81
N ALA A 136 0.85 24.28 -1.53
CA ALA A 136 1.45 25.09 -2.58
C ALA A 136 2.44 24.26 -3.42
N ALA A 137 2.32 24.36 -4.75
CA ALA A 137 3.13 23.62 -5.72
C ALA A 137 3.08 22.08 -5.56
N GLN A 138 2.01 21.52 -4.98
CA GLN A 138 1.84 20.06 -4.86
C GLN A 138 1.85 19.33 -6.22
N GLU A 139 1.55 20.06 -7.29
CA GLU A 139 1.56 19.54 -8.67
C GLU A 139 2.92 18.97 -9.07
N SER A 140 4.03 19.47 -8.53
CA SER A 140 5.38 18.96 -8.81
C SER A 140 5.86 17.88 -7.84
N TRP A 141 5.09 17.58 -6.78
CA TRP A 141 5.50 16.62 -5.76
C TRP A 141 5.54 15.22 -6.37
N PRO A 142 6.65 14.46 -6.23
CA PRO A 142 6.74 13.10 -6.75
C PRO A 142 5.71 12.15 -6.13
N VAL A 143 5.52 11.00 -6.77
CA VAL A 143 4.86 9.82 -6.21
C VAL A 143 5.91 8.76 -5.97
N VAL A 144 5.91 8.15 -4.78
CA VAL A 144 6.74 6.97 -4.49
C VAL A 144 5.83 5.78 -4.26
N GLY A 145 6.04 4.70 -5.01
CA GLY A 145 5.39 3.41 -4.79
C GLY A 145 6.44 2.34 -4.52
N GLN A 146 6.28 1.60 -3.43
CA GLN A 146 7.17 0.52 -3.03
C GLN A 146 6.34 -0.75 -2.85
N PHE A 147 6.79 -1.86 -3.44
CA PHE A 147 6.04 -3.12 -3.47
C PHE A 147 6.95 -4.33 -3.58
N SER A 148 6.38 -5.53 -3.42
CA SER A 148 7.10 -6.81 -3.46
C SER A 148 6.78 -7.65 -4.71
N SER A 149 5.77 -7.27 -5.50
CA SER A 149 5.36 -7.97 -6.72
C SER A 149 4.83 -6.99 -7.76
N ILE A 150 4.88 -7.41 -9.03
CA ILE A 150 4.54 -6.60 -10.18
C ILE A 150 3.63 -7.39 -11.12
N GLY A 151 2.46 -6.84 -11.42
CA GLY A 151 1.54 -7.37 -12.42
C GLY A 151 1.82 -6.87 -13.84
N SER A 152 1.07 -7.39 -14.81
CA SER A 152 1.12 -6.87 -16.18
C SER A 152 0.44 -5.50 -16.26
N MET A 153 1.14 -4.46 -16.73
CA MET A 153 0.64 -3.09 -16.81
C MET A 153 0.18 -2.70 -18.21
N GLY A 154 0.75 -3.30 -19.24
CA GLY A 154 0.45 -3.02 -20.65
C GLY A 154 1.72 -2.76 -21.45
N ALA A 155 1.54 -2.47 -22.74
CA ALA A 155 2.65 -2.28 -23.67
C ALA A 155 3.47 -1.01 -23.39
N ASP A 156 2.90 -0.02 -22.70
CA ASP A 156 3.54 1.25 -22.35
C ASP A 156 2.86 1.90 -21.13
N GLY A 157 3.46 2.97 -20.59
CA GLY A 157 2.97 3.68 -19.41
C GLY A 157 1.56 4.27 -19.54
N SER A 158 1.14 4.64 -20.75
CA SER A 158 -0.18 5.24 -21.00
C SER A 158 -1.34 4.24 -20.85
N LYS A 159 -1.06 2.93 -20.79
CA LYS A 159 -2.11 1.91 -20.70
C LYS A 159 -2.74 1.79 -19.32
N TRP A 160 -2.03 2.15 -18.26
CA TRP A 160 -2.56 2.03 -16.90
C TRP A 160 -1.78 2.87 -15.89
N LEU A 161 -0.44 2.73 -15.87
CA LEU A 161 0.41 3.32 -14.84
C LEU A 161 0.29 4.85 -14.81
N CYS A 162 0.47 5.51 -15.95
CA CYS A 162 0.47 6.97 -16.05
C CYS A 162 -0.93 7.54 -16.34
N SER A 163 -1.87 6.73 -16.81
CA SER A 163 -3.18 7.20 -17.27
C SER A 163 -4.30 7.10 -16.24
N GLU A 164 -4.34 6.09 -15.38
CA GLU A 164 -5.40 5.98 -14.36
C GLU A 164 -4.85 5.81 -12.95
N PHE A 165 -3.76 5.07 -12.81
CA PHE A 165 -3.13 4.85 -11.52
C PHE A 165 -2.48 6.14 -11.01
N GLN A 166 -1.51 6.70 -11.75
CA GLN A 166 -0.86 7.97 -11.40
C GLN A 166 -1.87 9.09 -11.18
N GLU A 167 -2.86 9.27 -12.06
CA GLU A 167 -3.92 10.27 -11.90
C GLU A 167 -4.65 10.16 -10.54
N SER A 168 -4.80 8.94 -10.03
CA SER A 168 -5.43 8.71 -8.73
C SER A 168 -4.52 9.08 -7.57
N LEU A 169 -3.23 8.77 -7.68
CA LEU A 169 -2.22 9.04 -6.65
C LEU A 169 -1.86 10.53 -6.57
N VAL A 170 -2.04 11.28 -7.67
CA VAL A 170 -1.75 12.72 -7.70
C VAL A 170 -2.93 13.61 -7.35
N ALA A 171 -4.12 13.04 -7.14
CA ALA A 171 -5.30 13.78 -6.71
C ALA A 171 -5.02 14.54 -5.41
N ALA A 172 -5.47 15.79 -5.33
CA ALA A 172 -5.33 16.62 -4.13
C ALA A 172 -6.43 17.69 -4.09
N GLY A 173 -7.28 17.64 -3.06
CA GLY A 173 -8.32 18.64 -2.82
C GLY A 173 -9.41 18.72 -3.90
N SER A 174 -10.41 19.55 -3.63
CA SER A 174 -11.60 19.76 -4.49
C SER A 174 -11.44 20.88 -5.53
N SER A 175 -10.31 21.59 -5.54
CA SER A 175 -10.07 22.79 -6.37
C SER A 175 -9.04 22.60 -7.49
N VAL A 176 -9.08 21.47 -8.22
CA VAL A 176 -8.14 21.25 -9.33
C VAL A 176 -8.89 21.11 -10.65
N THR A 177 -8.97 22.23 -11.37
CA THR A 177 -9.09 22.27 -12.83
C THR A 177 -8.16 21.24 -13.43
N SER A 178 -8.66 20.41 -14.36
CA SER A 178 -7.93 19.33 -15.04
C SER A 178 -6.42 19.61 -15.12
N LEU A 179 -5.62 18.89 -14.34
CA LEU A 179 -4.17 19.03 -14.34
C LEU A 179 -3.68 18.90 -15.78
N LEU A 180 -3.31 20.02 -16.37
CA LEU A 180 -2.54 20.08 -17.60
C LEU A 180 -1.25 19.33 -17.30
N LYS A 181 -1.14 18.08 -17.78
CA LYS A 181 0.08 17.27 -17.97
C LYS A 181 1.36 17.83 -17.30
N CYS A 182 1.38 17.95 -15.97
CA CYS A 182 2.65 18.07 -15.27
C CYS A 182 3.21 16.66 -15.24
N ASP A 183 4.43 16.47 -15.76
CA ASP A 183 5.17 15.23 -15.63
C ASP A 183 5.54 15.04 -14.15
N VAL A 184 4.59 14.54 -13.36
CA VAL A 184 4.81 14.22 -11.95
C VAL A 184 5.80 13.05 -11.89
N PRO A 185 6.97 13.19 -11.24
CA PRO A 185 7.93 12.10 -11.18
C PRO A 185 7.33 10.90 -10.42
N ILE A 186 7.51 9.70 -10.98
CA ILE A 186 7.15 8.44 -10.33
C ILE A 186 8.43 7.69 -9.98
N HIS A 187 8.62 7.39 -8.71
CA HIS A 187 9.69 6.53 -8.22
C HIS A 187 9.10 5.20 -7.76
N LEU A 188 9.48 4.11 -8.43
CA LEU A 188 9.05 2.77 -8.08
C LEU A 188 10.17 2.01 -7.38
N VAL A 189 10.03 1.75 -6.08
CA VAL A 189 11.03 1.04 -5.29
C VAL A 189 10.76 -0.46 -5.34
N TYR A 190 11.69 -1.21 -5.94
CA TYR A 190 11.63 -2.66 -6.06
C TYR A 190 13.05 -3.24 -5.94
N PRO A 191 13.27 -4.37 -5.24
CA PRO A 191 14.63 -4.90 -5.06
C PRO A 191 15.32 -5.28 -6.37
N THR A 192 16.59 -4.87 -6.51
CA THR A 192 17.46 -5.37 -7.57
C THR A 192 17.87 -6.83 -7.30
N VAL A 193 18.39 -7.51 -8.32
CA VAL A 193 19.09 -8.80 -8.13
C VAL A 193 20.17 -8.70 -7.06
N ASN A 194 20.91 -7.59 -7.02
CA ASN A 194 21.97 -7.39 -6.04
C ASN A 194 21.42 -7.16 -4.62
N ASN A 195 20.31 -6.42 -4.46
CA ASN A 195 19.64 -6.29 -3.17
C ASN A 195 19.24 -7.67 -2.62
N VAL A 196 18.67 -8.54 -3.45
CA VAL A 196 18.26 -9.90 -3.03
C VAL A 196 19.47 -10.76 -2.70
N ARG A 197 20.47 -10.81 -3.59
CA ARG A 197 21.69 -11.59 -3.41
C ARG A 197 22.44 -11.23 -2.12
N GLN A 198 22.47 -9.94 -1.77
CA GLN A 198 23.14 -9.44 -0.57
C GLN A 198 22.22 -9.35 0.66
N SER A 199 20.98 -9.84 0.57
CA SER A 199 20.05 -9.82 1.69
C SER A 199 20.41 -10.83 2.79
N LEU A 200 19.81 -10.68 3.97
CA LEU A 200 19.98 -11.61 5.09
C LEU A 200 19.60 -13.05 4.71
N GLU A 201 18.56 -13.23 3.90
CA GLU A 201 18.09 -14.56 3.46
C GLU A 201 18.81 -15.05 2.19
N GLY A 202 19.60 -14.19 1.52
CA GLY A 202 20.20 -14.48 0.22
C GLY A 202 19.15 -14.59 -0.90
N TYR A 203 19.41 -15.41 -1.91
CA TYR A 203 18.47 -15.66 -3.01
C TYR A 203 17.08 -16.16 -2.58
N PRO A 204 16.93 -16.99 -1.53
CA PRO A 204 15.62 -17.39 -0.98
C PRO A 204 14.65 -16.23 -0.68
N ALA A 205 15.13 -15.03 -0.30
CA ALA A 205 14.24 -13.86 -0.14
C ALA A 205 13.43 -13.56 -1.40
N GLY A 206 13.99 -13.86 -2.57
CA GLY A 206 13.38 -13.67 -3.87
C GLY A 206 12.14 -14.52 -4.13
N GLY A 207 11.92 -15.60 -3.37
CA GLY A 207 10.68 -16.37 -3.41
C GLY A 207 9.46 -15.55 -2.97
N SER A 208 9.67 -14.54 -2.12
CA SER A 208 8.64 -13.58 -1.66
C SER A 208 8.54 -12.33 -2.56
N LEU A 209 9.27 -12.31 -3.68
CA LEU A 209 9.29 -11.20 -4.65
C LEU A 209 8.77 -11.63 -6.04
N PRO A 210 7.50 -12.05 -6.18
CA PRO A 210 7.04 -12.64 -7.42
C PRO A 210 6.87 -11.59 -8.53
N TYR A 211 7.88 -11.49 -9.39
CA TYR A 211 7.82 -10.83 -10.70
C TYR A 211 8.37 -11.79 -11.77
N SER A 212 7.48 -12.35 -12.59
CA SER A 212 7.87 -13.40 -13.55
C SER A 212 8.50 -12.84 -14.81
N ILE A 213 9.41 -13.61 -15.44
CA ILE A 213 10.03 -13.23 -16.72
C ILE A 213 9.00 -13.02 -17.83
N GLN A 214 7.93 -13.82 -17.84
CA GLN A 214 6.84 -13.70 -18.83
C GLN A 214 6.07 -12.39 -18.69
N THR A 215 6.02 -11.82 -17.48
CA THR A 215 5.43 -10.51 -17.23
C THR A 215 6.45 -9.42 -17.57
N ALA A 216 7.70 -9.57 -17.11
CA ALA A 216 8.75 -8.57 -17.27
C ALA A 216 9.06 -8.25 -18.74
N GLN A 217 9.20 -9.28 -19.58
CA GLN A 217 9.50 -9.11 -21.01
C GLN A 217 8.45 -8.31 -21.78
N LYS A 218 7.20 -8.27 -21.29
CA LYS A 218 6.10 -7.51 -21.92
C LYS A 218 6.11 -6.02 -21.58
N GLN A 219 6.95 -5.59 -20.63
CA GLN A 219 6.91 -4.24 -20.08
C GLN A 219 8.30 -3.74 -19.64
N LEU A 220 9.34 -3.96 -20.45
CA LEU A 220 10.70 -3.48 -20.17
C LEU A 220 10.76 -1.95 -19.97
N TRP A 221 9.84 -1.20 -20.61
CA TRP A 221 9.67 0.24 -20.41
C TRP A 221 9.47 0.64 -18.94
N LEU A 222 8.96 -0.26 -18.10
CA LEU A 222 8.70 -0.02 -16.68
C LEU A 222 10.01 0.07 -15.88
N HIS A 223 11.06 -0.64 -16.31
CA HIS A 223 12.29 -0.79 -15.52
C HIS A 223 13.05 0.53 -15.38
N SER A 224 12.81 1.52 -16.26
CA SER A 224 13.38 2.87 -16.13
C SER A 224 12.87 3.64 -14.92
N TYR A 225 11.71 3.25 -14.37
CA TYR A 225 11.14 3.83 -13.15
C TYR A 225 11.68 3.20 -11.86
N PHE A 226 12.49 2.14 -11.96
CA PHE A 226 12.90 1.38 -10.78
C PHE A 226 14.04 2.02 -9.99
N HIS A 227 13.87 1.95 -8.68
CA HIS A 227 14.78 2.44 -7.65
C HIS A 227 15.08 1.31 -6.68
N LYS A 228 16.31 1.28 -6.17
CA LYS A 228 16.85 0.23 -5.31
C LYS A 228 16.11 0.20 -3.97
N TRP A 229 16.10 -0.97 -3.34
CA TRP A 229 15.78 -1.05 -1.93
C TRP A 229 16.96 -0.55 -1.09
N SER A 230 16.72 0.45 -0.25
CA SER A 230 17.66 0.97 0.77
C SER A 230 16.87 1.41 1.98
N ALA A 231 17.27 0.98 3.17
CA ALA A 231 16.58 1.28 4.42
C ALA A 231 17.58 1.40 5.59
N GLU A 232 18.66 2.14 5.38
CA GLU A 232 19.65 2.45 6.42
C GLU A 232 18.98 3.14 7.60
N ILE A 233 17.99 4.01 7.35
CA ILE A 233 17.22 4.72 8.37
C ILE A 233 16.57 3.82 9.42
N SER A 234 16.27 2.56 9.06
CA SER A 234 15.65 1.57 9.92
C SER A 234 16.51 0.31 10.12
N GLY A 235 17.76 0.32 9.63
CA GLY A 235 18.71 -0.80 9.69
C GLY A 235 18.29 -2.01 8.85
N ARG A 236 17.54 -1.81 7.77
CA ARG A 236 16.82 -2.86 7.03
C ARG A 236 17.18 -2.97 5.55
N SER A 237 18.27 -2.37 5.09
CA SER A 237 18.71 -2.51 3.69
C SER A 237 18.95 -3.97 3.27
N HIS A 238 19.34 -4.84 4.21
CA HIS A 238 19.50 -6.27 3.97
C HIS A 238 18.25 -7.11 4.29
N ALA A 239 17.20 -6.51 4.85
CA ALA A 239 15.92 -7.17 5.12
C ALA A 239 14.93 -6.88 3.98
N ILE A 240 14.78 -7.83 3.05
CA ILE A 240 14.02 -7.61 1.81
C ILE A 240 12.57 -7.18 2.10
N PRO A 241 12.04 -6.19 1.35
CA PRO A 241 10.71 -5.68 1.60
C PRO A 241 9.63 -6.66 1.15
N HIS A 242 8.80 -7.06 2.11
CA HIS A 242 7.48 -7.61 1.84
C HIS A 242 6.35 -6.65 2.25
N ILE A 243 6.68 -5.53 2.90
CA ILE A 243 5.83 -4.35 3.02
C ILE A 243 5.50 -3.76 1.63
N LYS A 244 4.32 -3.13 1.50
CA LYS A 244 3.94 -2.31 0.34
C LYS A 244 3.50 -0.95 0.84
N THR A 245 4.07 0.10 0.27
CA THR A 245 3.79 1.47 0.69
C THR A 245 3.67 2.40 -0.50
N TYR A 246 2.84 3.42 -0.36
CA TYR A 246 2.69 4.49 -1.35
C TYR A 246 2.67 5.82 -0.62
N MET A 247 3.30 6.85 -1.19
CA MET A 247 3.33 8.18 -0.59
C MET A 247 3.58 9.27 -1.62
N ARG A 248 3.39 10.52 -1.20
CA ARG A 248 3.60 11.73 -2.00
C ARG A 248 4.59 12.67 -1.31
N PRO A 249 5.91 12.49 -1.50
CA PRO A 249 6.90 13.34 -0.87
C PRO A 249 7.00 14.72 -1.52
N SER A 250 7.51 15.69 -0.76
CA SER A 250 7.96 16.98 -1.30
C SER A 250 9.17 16.80 -2.23
N PRO A 251 9.48 17.77 -3.11
CA PRO A 251 10.62 17.69 -4.02
C PRO A 251 11.99 17.48 -3.32
N ASP A 252 12.13 17.93 -2.06
CA ASP A 252 13.32 17.74 -1.21
C ASP A 252 13.23 16.50 -0.29
N PHE A 253 12.13 15.73 -0.40
CA PHE A 253 11.82 14.54 0.38
C PHE A 253 11.79 14.74 1.91
N GLN A 254 11.70 15.98 2.39
CA GLN A 254 11.62 16.28 3.83
C GLN A 254 10.19 16.23 4.39
N LYS A 255 9.19 16.18 3.52
CA LYS A 255 7.76 16.15 3.87
C LYS A 255 7.04 15.12 3.03
N ILE A 256 5.89 14.63 3.52
CA ILE A 256 4.95 13.80 2.74
C ILE A 256 3.53 14.32 2.92
N ALA A 257 2.78 14.40 1.81
CA ALA A 257 1.39 14.85 1.83
C ALA A 257 0.43 13.76 2.33
N TRP A 258 0.82 12.49 2.17
CA TRP A 258 0.10 11.32 2.66
C TRP A 258 1.00 10.09 2.63
N PHE A 259 0.62 9.07 3.41
CA PHE A 259 1.28 7.77 3.43
C PHE A 259 0.25 6.65 3.47
N LEU A 260 0.48 5.60 2.70
CA LEU A 260 -0.33 4.39 2.68
C LEU A 260 0.55 3.18 2.96
N VAL A 261 0.13 2.32 3.88
CA VAL A 261 0.64 0.95 4.02
C VAL A 261 -0.49 -0.01 3.67
N THR A 262 -0.21 -1.02 2.84
CA THR A 262 -1.25 -1.88 2.27
C THR A 262 -0.72 -3.26 1.92
N SER A 263 -1.61 -4.21 1.65
CA SER A 263 -1.29 -5.47 0.98
C SER A 263 -1.11 -5.30 -0.54
N ALA A 264 -1.68 -4.23 -1.15
CA ALA A 264 -1.71 -4.06 -2.60
C ALA A 264 -0.32 -3.88 -3.21
N ASN A 265 0.09 -4.82 -4.06
CA ASN A 265 1.25 -4.70 -4.94
C ASN A 265 0.94 -3.84 -6.18
N LEU A 266 1.95 -3.51 -7.00
CA LEU A 266 1.77 -2.78 -8.25
C LEU A 266 1.13 -3.67 -9.33
N SER A 267 -0.19 -3.81 -9.27
CA SER A 267 -0.97 -4.62 -10.22
C SER A 267 -2.40 -4.10 -10.42
N LYS A 268 -2.92 -4.28 -11.64
CA LYS A 268 -4.34 -4.09 -11.98
C LYS A 268 -5.28 -4.98 -11.16
N ALA A 269 -4.84 -6.18 -10.77
CA ALA A 269 -5.65 -7.11 -9.99
C ALA A 269 -5.95 -6.56 -8.59
N ALA A 270 -4.96 -5.93 -7.96
CA ALA A 270 -5.03 -5.33 -6.63
C ALA A 270 -5.74 -3.97 -6.65
N TRP A 271 -5.32 -3.08 -7.55
CA TRP A 271 -5.76 -1.68 -7.55
C TRP A 271 -7.02 -1.41 -8.38
N GLY A 272 -7.33 -2.29 -9.32
CA GLY A 272 -8.40 -2.13 -10.29
C GLY A 272 -7.93 -1.61 -11.65
N ALA A 273 -8.71 -1.90 -12.68
CA ALA A 273 -8.53 -1.37 -14.02
C ALA A 273 -9.86 -0.87 -14.59
N LEU A 274 -9.86 0.28 -15.26
CA LEU A 274 -11.05 0.76 -15.95
C LEU A 274 -11.40 -0.12 -17.16
N GLU A 275 -12.67 -0.49 -17.27
CA GLU A 275 -13.28 -1.23 -18.38
C GLU A 275 -14.43 -0.39 -18.98
N LYS A 276 -14.94 -0.80 -20.15
CA LYS A 276 -16.11 -0.19 -20.80
C LYS A 276 -16.00 1.35 -20.91
N ASN A 277 -14.89 1.83 -21.48
CA ASN A 277 -14.61 3.25 -21.67
C ASN A 277 -14.69 4.08 -20.37
N GLY A 278 -14.18 3.54 -19.26
CA GLY A 278 -14.12 4.26 -17.97
C GLY A 278 -15.40 4.22 -17.13
N THR A 279 -16.45 3.56 -17.62
CA THR A 279 -17.74 3.45 -16.89
C THR A 279 -17.73 2.38 -15.81
N GLN A 280 -16.76 1.46 -15.85
CA GLN A 280 -16.65 0.33 -14.92
C GLN A 280 -15.24 0.20 -14.38
N LEU A 281 -15.07 -0.04 -13.07
CA LEU A 281 -13.80 -0.43 -12.45
C LEU A 281 -13.83 -1.92 -12.15
N MET A 282 -12.87 -2.69 -12.68
CA MET A 282 -12.75 -4.12 -12.42
C MET A 282 -11.58 -4.40 -11.50
N ILE A 283 -11.85 -5.09 -10.38
CA ILE A 283 -10.86 -5.52 -9.38
C ILE A 283 -10.93 -7.05 -9.28
N ARG A 284 -9.77 -7.71 -9.14
CA ARG A 284 -9.69 -9.18 -9.07
C ARG A 284 -9.42 -9.72 -7.68
N SER A 285 -8.78 -8.93 -6.81
CA SER A 285 -8.21 -9.40 -5.55
C SER A 285 -8.83 -8.71 -4.33
N TYR A 286 -8.75 -9.39 -3.19
CA TYR A 286 -8.97 -8.76 -1.89
C TYR A 286 -7.68 -8.13 -1.38
N GLU A 287 -7.69 -6.82 -1.16
CA GLU A 287 -6.57 -6.06 -0.58
C GLU A 287 -7.08 -5.17 0.54
N LEU A 288 -6.21 -4.80 1.47
CA LEU A 288 -6.53 -3.87 2.54
C LEU A 288 -5.30 -3.05 2.94
N GLY A 289 -5.52 -1.80 3.29
CA GLY A 289 -4.51 -0.91 3.81
C GLY A 289 -5.12 0.26 4.57
N VAL A 290 -4.26 1.05 5.18
CA VAL A 290 -4.64 2.27 5.92
C VAL A 290 -3.90 3.48 5.39
N LEU A 291 -4.65 4.55 5.13
CA LEU A 291 -4.15 5.81 4.62
C LEU A 291 -4.04 6.82 5.76
N PHE A 292 -2.85 7.39 5.91
CA PHE A 292 -2.55 8.48 6.83
C PHE A 292 -2.62 9.80 6.06
N LEU A 293 -3.57 10.65 6.45
CA LEU A 293 -3.72 12.01 5.92
C LEU A 293 -3.44 13.04 7.02
N PRO A 294 -2.62 14.07 6.78
CA PRO A 294 -2.30 15.10 7.77
C PRO A 294 -3.54 15.76 8.41
N SER A 295 -4.63 15.90 7.66
CA SER A 295 -5.91 16.45 8.14
C SER A 295 -6.51 15.65 9.30
N ALA A 296 -6.51 14.31 9.24
CA ALA A 296 -6.96 13.45 10.34
C ALA A 296 -6.05 13.54 11.58
N PHE A 297 -4.86 14.14 11.42
CA PHE A 297 -3.90 14.39 12.49
C PHE A 297 -3.93 15.83 13.03
N GLY A 298 -4.84 16.69 12.54
CA GLY A 298 -4.91 18.10 12.91
C GLY A 298 -3.79 18.96 12.32
N LEU A 299 -3.11 18.48 11.27
CA LEU A 299 -1.99 19.18 10.65
C LEU A 299 -2.48 20.10 9.52
N GLU A 300 -2.73 21.36 9.87
CA GLU A 300 -3.28 22.38 8.96
C GLU A 300 -2.44 22.63 7.70
N LYS A 301 -1.11 22.41 7.79
CA LYS A 301 -0.19 22.61 6.65
C LYS A 301 -0.32 21.55 5.56
N GLY A 302 -1.08 20.48 5.79
CA GLY A 302 -1.33 19.45 4.78
C GLY A 302 -0.19 18.47 4.54
N TYR A 303 0.82 18.41 5.41
CA TYR A 303 1.92 17.44 5.29
C TYR A 303 2.40 16.94 6.65
N PHE A 304 3.00 15.76 6.64
CA PHE A 304 3.88 15.28 7.71
C PHE A 304 5.32 15.63 7.38
N HIS A 305 6.15 15.87 8.39
CA HIS A 305 7.60 15.86 8.24
C HIS A 305 8.12 14.42 8.17
N VAL A 306 9.13 14.16 7.34
CA VAL A 306 9.81 12.85 7.32
C VAL A 306 10.76 12.78 8.50
N ARG A 307 10.66 11.72 9.31
CA ARG A 307 11.57 11.51 10.44
C ARG A 307 12.96 11.15 9.93
N GLY A 308 14.00 11.83 10.41
CA GLY A 308 15.40 11.58 9.98
C GLY A 308 16.06 10.33 10.57
N LYS A 309 15.56 9.79 11.70
CA LYS A 309 15.98 8.51 12.30
C LYS A 309 14.77 7.80 12.87
N MET A 310 14.51 6.54 12.49
CA MET A 310 13.28 5.85 12.89
C MET A 310 13.18 5.65 14.42
N LEU A 311 14.31 5.33 15.06
CA LEU A 311 14.41 4.95 16.47
C LEU A 311 14.81 6.10 17.43
N SER A 312 14.85 7.36 16.97
CA SER A 312 15.10 8.48 17.88
C SER A 312 13.83 8.86 18.63
N GLU A 313 13.88 8.86 19.96
CA GLU A 313 12.83 9.42 20.81
C GLU A 313 12.80 10.95 20.64
N SER A 314 11.84 11.46 19.87
CA SER A 314 11.53 12.90 19.85
C SER A 314 10.14 13.13 20.44
N ASN A 315 10.01 14.19 21.25
CA ASN A 315 8.78 14.57 21.96
C ASN A 315 7.66 15.11 21.05
N ASP A 316 7.85 15.14 19.72
CA ASP A 316 6.88 15.70 18.76
C ASP A 316 6.45 14.63 17.74
N SER A 317 5.84 13.55 18.24
CA SER A 317 5.55 12.34 17.46
C SER A 317 4.43 12.50 16.43
N ALA A 318 3.55 13.49 16.59
CA ALA A 318 2.37 13.68 15.75
C ALA A 318 2.67 14.37 14.42
N THR A 319 3.74 15.16 14.33
CA THR A 319 4.14 15.91 13.12
C THR A 319 5.09 15.12 12.22
N TYR A 320 5.85 14.16 12.78
CA TYR A 320 6.88 13.39 12.07
C TYR A 320 6.45 11.97 11.76
N PHE A 321 6.34 11.65 10.46
CA PHE A 321 6.00 10.33 9.98
C PHE A 321 7.25 9.42 9.83
N PRO A 322 7.23 8.18 10.36
CA PRO A 322 8.35 7.26 10.30
C PRO A 322 8.38 6.47 8.98
N VAL A 323 8.83 7.11 7.89
CA VAL A 323 9.04 6.42 6.60
C VAL A 323 10.11 5.33 6.81
N PRO A 324 9.85 4.04 6.45
CA PRO A 324 10.70 2.93 6.88
C PRO A 324 11.94 2.67 6.00
N TYR A 325 12.12 3.43 4.92
CA TYR A 325 13.22 3.30 3.95
C TYR A 325 13.75 4.69 3.55
N ASP A 326 14.93 4.71 2.93
CA ASP A 326 15.67 5.93 2.68
C ASP A 326 15.03 6.78 1.57
N LEU A 327 15.11 8.11 1.74
CA LEU A 327 14.70 9.09 0.73
C LEU A 327 15.84 10.09 0.48
N PRO A 328 16.02 10.57 -0.78
CA PRO A 328 15.30 10.17 -1.99
C PRO A 328 15.62 8.72 -2.41
N PRO A 329 14.71 8.02 -3.11
CA PRO A 329 15.01 6.70 -3.67
C PRO A 329 16.20 6.75 -4.63
N GLU A 330 17.12 5.80 -4.54
CA GLU A 330 18.27 5.70 -5.46
C GLU A 330 17.86 4.94 -6.73
N GLN A 331 17.99 5.56 -7.90
CA GLN A 331 17.66 4.91 -9.17
C GLN A 331 18.56 3.69 -9.44
N TYR A 332 18.05 2.70 -10.16
CA TYR A 332 18.87 1.59 -10.65
C TYR A 332 20.07 2.11 -11.46
N GLY A 333 21.25 1.54 -11.21
CA GLY A 333 22.42 1.74 -12.04
C GLY A 333 22.29 1.02 -13.38
N SER A 334 23.18 1.33 -14.33
CA SER A 334 23.14 0.75 -15.68
C SER A 334 23.30 -0.77 -15.76
N LYS A 335 23.84 -1.39 -14.70
CA LYS A 335 24.02 -2.84 -14.57
C LYS A 335 22.98 -3.50 -13.66
N ASP A 336 22.18 -2.72 -12.96
CA ASP A 336 21.14 -3.26 -12.09
C ASP A 336 20.04 -3.89 -12.94
N GLN A 337 19.46 -4.96 -12.42
CA GLN A 337 18.31 -5.63 -12.98
C GLN A 337 17.29 -5.84 -11.86
N PRO A 338 15.98 -5.76 -12.15
CA PRO A 338 14.99 -6.13 -11.16
C PRO A 338 15.13 -7.60 -10.82
N TRP A 339 14.80 -7.97 -9.58
CA TRP A 339 14.61 -9.36 -9.25
C TRP A 339 13.51 -9.99 -10.12
N ILE A 340 13.79 -11.15 -10.71
CA ILE A 340 12.85 -11.95 -11.50
C ILE A 340 12.93 -13.37 -10.95
N TRP A 341 11.88 -13.80 -10.25
CA TRP A 341 11.97 -14.99 -9.40
C TRP A 341 12.11 -16.31 -10.16
N ASN A 342 11.71 -16.39 -11.43
CA ASN A 342 11.67 -17.64 -12.19
C ASN A 342 12.72 -17.73 -13.32
N ILE A 343 13.87 -17.09 -13.15
CA ILE A 343 15.07 -17.28 -13.98
C ILE A 343 16.27 -17.60 -13.08
N PRO A 344 17.30 -18.32 -13.57
CA PRO A 344 18.47 -18.65 -12.76
C PRO A 344 19.40 -17.44 -12.55
N TYR A 345 20.06 -17.38 -11.39
CA TYR A 345 21.17 -16.49 -11.07
C TYR A 345 22.37 -17.31 -10.60
N THR A 346 23.33 -17.52 -11.50
CA THR A 346 24.50 -18.41 -11.30
C THR A 346 25.85 -17.69 -11.41
N ASN A 347 25.85 -16.39 -11.68
CA ASN A 347 27.08 -15.61 -11.91
C ASN A 347 27.82 -15.25 -10.62
N ALA A 348 27.13 -15.20 -9.47
CA ALA A 348 27.71 -14.87 -8.18
C ALA A 348 26.89 -15.52 -7.05
N PRO A 349 27.53 -16.05 -5.99
CA PRO A 349 26.80 -16.59 -4.86
C PRO A 349 26.11 -15.50 -4.04
N ASP A 350 25.07 -15.90 -3.31
CA ASP A 350 24.43 -15.10 -2.27
C ASP A 350 25.22 -15.09 -0.94
N THR A 351 24.64 -14.46 0.08
CA THR A 351 25.17 -14.39 1.45
C THR A 351 25.39 -15.74 2.13
N HIS A 352 24.79 -16.82 1.61
CA HIS A 352 24.91 -18.18 2.12
C HIS A 352 25.74 -19.10 1.22
N GLY A 353 26.40 -18.54 0.19
CA GLY A 353 27.22 -19.30 -0.76
C GLY A 353 26.41 -20.04 -1.84
N ASN A 354 25.10 -19.77 -1.95
CA ASN A 354 24.20 -20.49 -2.86
C ASN A 354 23.96 -19.72 -4.16
N MET A 355 23.51 -20.47 -5.18
CA MET A 355 22.99 -19.93 -6.43
C MET A 355 21.47 -20.05 -6.48
N TRP A 356 20.79 -19.24 -7.29
CA TRP A 356 19.36 -19.37 -7.54
C TRP A 356 19.11 -20.15 -8.83
N VAL A 357 18.45 -21.31 -8.72
CA VAL A 357 18.06 -22.11 -9.88
C VAL A 357 16.61 -22.56 -9.66
N PRO A 358 15.62 -21.74 -10.06
CA PRO A 358 14.22 -22.09 -9.89
C PRO A 358 13.87 -23.26 -10.81
N SER A 359 12.94 -24.11 -10.36
CA SER A 359 12.48 -25.31 -11.08
C SER A 359 11.76 -25.02 -12.39
#